data_AF-A0A1F5B6L2-F1
#
_entry.id   AF-A0A1F5B6L2-F1
#
_cell.length_a   1.000
_cell.length_b   1.000
_cell.length_c   1.000
_cell.angle_alpha   90.00
_cell.angle_beta   90.00
_cell.angle_gamma   90.00
#
_symmetry.space_group_name_H-M   'P 1'
#
loop_
_entity.id
_entity.type
_entity.pdbx_description
1 polymer ?
#
loop_
_entity_poly.entity_id
_entity_poly.type
_entity_poly.pdbx_seq_one_letter_code
_entity_poly.pdbx_strand_id
1 'polypeptide(L)'
;MAARNGLVLAGNNEDRNHPQTIVNFIPASESYHGRVVFGYDDAFVQGGMNDEGLFIDANALAPTGWQPEPGKPTFRGIVMMVILATCGTCEEVKAFFERSNFPALGKARFPIADRTGASMVVEYGQGRVQFVRSDTWYQIATNFVMSNVKDGNYPGWRYRTADKIMSGAKELSVDLIRDVLEKTHQEGNSLTVYSNIYDLKQGTIYVYNLRNFEEVIIMNLVEELKKGQRRLNLPSLFKPRAQG
;
A
#
# COMPACT_ATOMS: atom_id res chain seq x y z
N MET A 1 6.22 -5.28 1.35
CA MET A 1 5.54 -6.10 2.36
C MET A 1 6.52 -7.18 2.79
N ALA A 2 6.64 -7.47 4.09
CA ALA A 2 7.62 -8.43 4.58
C ALA A 2 7.17 -9.03 5.91
N ALA A 3 7.47 -10.32 6.11
CA ALA A 3 7.17 -11.04 7.34
C ALA A 3 8.36 -11.92 7.74
N ARG A 4 8.94 -11.69 8.92
CA ARG A 4 10.10 -12.45 9.40
C ARG A 4 10.22 -12.35 10.91
N ASN A 5 10.54 -13.47 11.58
CA ASN A 5 10.78 -13.53 13.03
C ASN A 5 9.68 -12.88 13.87
N GLY A 6 8.42 -13.07 13.47
CA GLY A 6 7.26 -12.52 14.17
C GLY A 6 6.91 -11.07 13.82
N LEU A 7 7.77 -10.31 13.13
CA LEU A 7 7.43 -8.99 12.59
C LEU A 7 6.69 -9.12 11.25
N VAL A 8 5.73 -8.22 11.03
CA VAL A 8 5.00 -8.10 9.76
C VAL A 8 4.88 -6.62 9.41
N LEU A 9 5.64 -6.19 8.41
CA LEU A 9 5.75 -4.80 8.00
C LEU A 9 5.32 -4.62 6.54
N ALA A 10 4.57 -3.55 6.27
CA ALA A 10 4.31 -3.07 4.93
C ALA A 10 4.79 -1.62 4.81
N GLY A 11 5.28 -1.20 3.65
CA GLY A 11 5.65 0.18 3.43
C GLY A 11 5.48 0.57 1.98
N ASN A 12 5.19 1.84 1.74
CA ASN A 12 4.99 2.40 0.41
C ASN A 12 5.54 3.83 0.29
N ASN A 13 5.95 4.18 -0.93
CA ASN A 13 6.22 5.54 -1.38
C ASN A 13 5.05 5.95 -2.28
N GLU A 14 4.50 7.15 -2.05
CA GLU A 14 3.47 7.71 -2.91
C GLU A 14 4.05 8.74 -3.87
N ASP A 15 4.02 8.42 -5.16
CA ASP A 15 4.76 9.12 -6.21
C ASP A 15 3.81 9.92 -7.12
N ARG A 16 3.50 11.15 -6.72
CA ARG A 16 2.68 12.09 -7.48
C ARG A 16 3.07 13.50 -7.06
N ASN A 17 3.36 14.38 -8.02
CA ASN A 17 3.72 15.77 -7.74
C ASN A 17 2.50 16.60 -7.31
N HIS A 18 1.93 16.27 -6.15
CA HIS A 18 0.73 16.87 -5.56
C HIS A 18 0.83 16.84 -4.02
N PRO A 19 1.38 17.88 -3.37
CA PRO A 19 1.70 17.85 -1.94
C PRO A 19 0.49 18.06 -1.01
N GLN A 20 -0.72 18.29 -1.53
CA GLN A 20 -1.96 18.45 -0.75
C GLN A 20 -2.48 17.08 -0.27
N THR A 21 -1.66 16.42 0.54
CA THR A 21 -1.88 15.06 1.03
C THR A 21 -2.77 15.07 2.27
N ILE A 22 -3.67 14.08 2.35
CA ILE A 22 -4.71 13.99 3.36
C ILE A 22 -4.63 12.62 4.05
N VAL A 23 -4.83 12.62 5.36
CA VAL A 23 -5.05 11.40 6.15
C VAL A 23 -6.48 11.41 6.68
N ASN A 24 -7.22 10.32 6.48
CA ASN A 24 -8.55 10.14 7.04
C ASN A 24 -8.57 8.98 8.02
N PHE A 25 -9.06 9.22 9.23
CA PHE A 25 -9.36 8.20 10.24
C PHE A 25 -10.86 7.98 10.28
N ILE A 26 -11.26 6.72 10.16
CA ILE A 26 -12.65 6.29 10.12
C ILE A 26 -12.83 5.22 11.19
N PRO A 27 -13.46 5.53 12.35
CA PRO A 27 -13.71 4.56 13.41
C PRO A 27 -14.51 3.35 12.93
N ALA A 28 -14.34 2.24 13.63
CA ALA A 28 -15.15 1.05 13.41
C ALA A 28 -16.64 1.34 13.67
N SER A 29 -17.49 0.54 13.05
CA SER A 29 -18.93 0.48 13.31
C SER A 29 -19.34 -0.99 13.45
N GLU A 30 -20.61 -1.28 13.75
CA GLU A 30 -21.09 -2.67 13.89
C GLU A 30 -20.76 -3.56 12.69
N SER A 31 -20.73 -2.99 11.47
CA SER A 31 -20.55 -3.74 10.23
C SER A 31 -19.22 -3.50 9.53
N TYR A 32 -18.37 -2.60 10.04
CA TYR A 32 -17.16 -2.18 9.33
C TYR A 32 -15.97 -1.95 10.25
N HIS A 33 -14.82 -2.42 9.79
CA HIS A 33 -13.52 -2.20 10.43
C HIS A 33 -13.14 -0.72 10.47
N GLY A 34 -12.50 -0.34 11.58
CA GLY A 34 -11.87 0.95 11.73
C GLY A 34 -10.61 1.03 10.87
N ARG A 35 -10.36 2.18 10.24
CA ARG A 35 -9.31 2.28 9.22
C ARG A 35 -8.74 3.67 9.10
N VAL A 36 -7.51 3.70 8.61
CA VAL A 36 -6.85 4.92 8.14
C VAL A 36 -6.58 4.79 6.66
N VAL A 37 -6.84 5.87 5.93
CA VAL A 37 -6.51 5.99 4.51
C VAL A 37 -5.72 7.26 4.24
N PHE A 38 -4.72 7.11 3.39
CA PHE A 38 -3.89 8.19 2.87
C PHE A 38 -4.29 8.49 1.43
N GLY A 39 -4.24 9.76 1.06
CA GLY A 39 -4.51 10.20 -0.30
C GLY A 39 -4.30 11.69 -0.44
N TYR A 40 -5.13 12.31 -1.25
CA TYR A 40 -5.05 13.71 -1.63
C TYR A 40 -6.37 14.43 -1.41
N ASP A 41 -6.34 15.76 -1.51
CA ASP A 41 -7.55 16.58 -1.57
C ASP A 41 -8.41 16.29 -2.82
N ASP A 42 -7.80 15.82 -3.91
CA ASP A 42 -8.44 15.49 -5.19
C ASP A 42 -8.59 13.99 -5.48
N ALA A 43 -7.97 13.13 -4.67
CA ALA A 43 -8.01 11.68 -4.81
C ALA A 43 -8.00 11.03 -3.42
N PHE A 44 -9.21 10.75 -2.93
CA PHE A 44 -9.47 10.48 -1.52
C PHE A 44 -8.67 9.31 -0.90
N VAL A 45 -8.35 8.27 -1.68
CA VAL A 45 -7.64 7.08 -1.20
C VAL A 45 -6.61 6.60 -2.20
N GLN A 46 -5.38 6.41 -1.75
CA GLN A 46 -4.31 5.74 -2.48
C GLN A 46 -3.86 4.45 -1.77
N GLY A 47 -3.92 4.43 -0.43
CA GLY A 47 -3.62 3.24 0.38
C GLY A 47 -3.95 3.44 1.85
N GLY A 48 -3.72 2.42 2.67
CA GLY A 48 -3.98 2.48 4.11
C GLY A 48 -3.92 1.14 4.82
N MET A 49 -4.37 1.15 6.07
CA MET A 49 -4.54 -0.07 6.88
C MET A 49 -5.81 -0.02 7.74
N ASN A 50 -6.34 -1.18 8.12
CA ASN A 50 -7.44 -1.29 9.08
C ASN A 50 -7.01 -1.87 10.44
N ASP A 51 -7.92 -1.85 11.40
CA ASP A 51 -7.72 -2.31 12.78
C ASP A 51 -7.59 -3.84 12.90
N GLU A 52 -7.94 -4.59 11.87
CA GLU A 52 -7.59 -6.01 11.72
C GLU A 52 -6.15 -6.23 11.25
N GLY A 53 -5.42 -5.18 10.91
CA GLY A 53 -4.03 -5.28 10.42
C GLY A 53 -3.92 -5.70 8.96
N LEU A 54 -4.96 -5.43 8.15
CA LEU A 54 -4.89 -5.53 6.69
C LEU A 54 -4.35 -4.21 6.12
N PHE A 55 -3.30 -4.30 5.31
CA PHE A 55 -2.74 -3.22 4.51
C PHE A 55 -3.13 -3.40 3.04
N ILE A 56 -3.42 -2.28 2.37
CA ILE A 56 -3.58 -2.21 0.92
C ILE A 56 -3.04 -0.89 0.38
N ASP A 57 -2.45 -0.94 -0.81
CA ASP A 57 -2.03 0.21 -1.58
C ASP A 57 -2.34 -0.01 -3.07
N ALA A 58 -2.15 0.99 -3.94
CA ALA A 58 -2.37 0.89 -5.37
C ALA A 58 -1.17 1.41 -6.17
N ASN A 59 -0.67 0.60 -7.11
CA ASN A 59 0.33 1.09 -8.07
C ASN A 59 -0.34 1.34 -9.42
N ALA A 60 -0.17 2.55 -9.96
CA ALA A 60 -0.61 2.88 -11.31
C ALA A 60 0.16 2.05 -12.35
N LEU A 61 -0.53 1.61 -13.39
CA LEU A 61 -0.01 0.83 -14.50
C LEU A 61 -0.34 1.49 -15.83
N ALA A 62 0.48 1.22 -16.85
CA ALA A 62 0.04 1.34 -18.23
C ALA A 62 -1.19 0.42 -18.47
N PRO A 63 -2.03 0.67 -19.49
CA PRO A 63 -3.19 -0.16 -19.78
C PRO A 63 -2.83 -1.66 -19.84
N THR A 64 -3.49 -2.46 -19.01
CA THR A 64 -3.16 -3.89 -18.81
C THR A 64 -3.80 -4.81 -19.85
N GLY A 65 -4.71 -4.29 -20.67
CA GLY A 65 -5.57 -5.10 -21.54
C GLY A 65 -6.71 -5.81 -20.80
N TRP A 66 -7.04 -5.34 -19.59
CA TRP A 66 -8.16 -5.87 -18.79
C TRP A 66 -9.45 -5.97 -19.60
N GLN A 67 -10.12 -7.11 -19.47
CA GLN A 67 -11.46 -7.36 -19.99
C GLN A 67 -12.32 -7.96 -18.88
N PRO A 68 -13.62 -7.66 -18.85
CA PRO A 68 -14.53 -8.30 -17.91
C PRO A 68 -14.67 -9.79 -18.24
N GLU A 69 -14.67 -10.63 -17.21
CA GLU A 69 -15.04 -12.03 -17.33
C GLU A 69 -16.57 -12.14 -17.53
N PRO A 70 -17.05 -12.80 -18.59
CA PRO A 70 -18.49 -12.97 -18.82
C PRO A 70 -19.18 -13.66 -17.63
N GLY A 71 -20.37 -13.16 -17.25
CA GLY A 71 -21.18 -13.74 -16.17
C GLY A 71 -20.82 -13.27 -14.76
N LYS A 72 -19.68 -12.59 -14.55
CA LYS A 72 -19.36 -11.95 -13.27
C LYS A 72 -19.93 -10.52 -13.20
N PRO A 73 -20.57 -10.11 -12.10
CA PRO A 73 -21.03 -8.72 -11.94
C PRO A 73 -19.84 -7.77 -11.90
N THR A 74 -19.99 -6.56 -12.44
CA THR A 74 -18.97 -5.52 -12.31
C THR A 74 -19.09 -4.82 -10.97
N PHE A 75 -18.01 -4.83 -10.19
CA PHE A 75 -17.94 -4.11 -8.94
C PHE A 75 -18.06 -2.59 -9.17
N ARG A 76 -18.92 -1.94 -8.39
CA ARG A 76 -19.10 -0.49 -8.38
C ARG A 76 -18.75 0.05 -6.99
N GLY A 77 -17.68 0.82 -6.90
CA GLY A 77 -17.23 1.43 -5.65
C GLY A 77 -15.74 1.71 -5.64
N ILE A 78 -15.26 2.27 -4.52
CA ILE A 78 -13.83 2.49 -4.30
C ILE A 78 -13.25 1.20 -3.70
N VAL A 79 -12.55 0.43 -4.52
CA VAL A 79 -12.03 -0.92 -4.20
C VAL A 79 -11.33 -0.96 -2.84
N MET A 80 -10.34 -0.09 -2.63
CA MET A 80 -9.55 -0.07 -1.39
C MET A 80 -10.38 0.30 -0.15
N MET A 81 -11.34 1.21 -0.29
CA MET A 81 -12.21 1.59 0.82
C MET A 81 -13.10 0.45 1.26
N VAL A 82 -13.65 -0.31 0.32
CA VAL A 82 -14.51 -1.47 0.64
C VAL A 82 -13.67 -2.59 1.24
N ILE A 83 -12.50 -2.88 0.68
CA ILE A 83 -11.56 -3.87 1.23
C ILE A 83 -11.19 -3.53 2.67
N LEU A 84 -10.71 -2.31 2.93
CA LEU A 84 -10.32 -1.89 4.28
C LEU A 84 -11.49 -1.88 5.26
N ALA A 85 -12.72 -1.68 4.79
CA ALA A 85 -13.91 -1.69 5.63
C ALA A 85 -14.43 -3.10 5.97
N THR A 86 -14.14 -4.11 5.14
CA THR A 86 -14.86 -5.41 5.19
C THR A 86 -13.98 -6.66 5.21
N CYS A 87 -12.67 -6.53 4.99
CA CYS A 87 -11.73 -7.65 4.99
C CYS A 87 -10.67 -7.43 6.08
N GLY A 88 -10.27 -8.49 6.79
CA GLY A 88 -9.13 -8.50 7.70
C GLY A 88 -7.93 -9.30 7.19
N THR A 89 -8.11 -10.13 6.16
CA THR A 89 -7.07 -11.05 5.66
C THR A 89 -6.91 -11.02 4.14
N CYS A 90 -5.72 -11.42 3.65
CA CYS A 90 -5.46 -11.62 2.23
C CYS A 90 -6.46 -12.57 1.57
N GLU A 91 -6.94 -13.59 2.30
CA GLU A 91 -7.87 -14.57 1.73
C GLU A 91 -9.30 -14.04 1.60
N GLU A 92 -9.75 -13.18 2.51
CA GLU A 92 -11.00 -12.44 2.33
C GLU A 92 -10.90 -11.47 1.15
N VAL A 93 -9.75 -10.80 0.99
CA VAL A 93 -9.52 -9.93 -0.18
C VAL A 93 -9.50 -10.75 -1.48
N LYS A 94 -8.88 -11.93 -1.47
CA LYS A 94 -8.90 -12.83 -2.63
C LYS A 94 -10.33 -13.20 -3.00
N ALA A 95 -11.12 -13.65 -2.02
CA ALA A 95 -12.53 -13.98 -2.21
C ALA A 95 -13.34 -12.76 -2.67
N PHE A 96 -13.01 -11.55 -2.22
CA PHE A 96 -13.61 -10.30 -2.70
C PHE A 96 -13.34 -10.09 -4.21
N PHE A 97 -12.10 -10.27 -4.66
CA PHE A 97 -11.75 -10.15 -6.09
C PHE A 97 -12.35 -11.27 -6.96
N GLU A 98 -12.53 -12.48 -6.43
CA GLU A 98 -13.11 -13.60 -7.18
C GLU A 98 -14.60 -13.41 -7.50
N ARG A 99 -15.33 -12.64 -6.68
CA ARG A 99 -16.78 -12.44 -6.78
C ARG A 99 -17.24 -11.49 -7.89
N SER A 100 -16.35 -10.65 -8.42
CA SER A 100 -16.76 -9.58 -9.33
C SER A 100 -15.66 -9.22 -10.35
N ASN A 101 -16.06 -8.51 -11.40
CA ASN A 101 -15.16 -7.84 -12.32
C ASN A 101 -14.73 -6.49 -11.75
N PHE A 102 -13.43 -6.18 -11.80
CA PHE A 102 -12.86 -4.95 -11.24
C PHE A 102 -12.17 -4.11 -12.33
N PRO A 103 -12.85 -3.11 -12.93
CA PRO A 103 -12.29 -2.27 -13.98
C PRO A 103 -10.99 -1.54 -13.57
N ALA A 104 -10.79 -1.31 -12.27
CA ALA A 104 -9.58 -0.72 -11.73
C ALA A 104 -8.30 -1.49 -12.12
N LEU A 105 -8.40 -2.82 -12.29
CA LEU A 105 -7.28 -3.65 -12.74
C LEU A 105 -6.84 -3.37 -14.19
N GLY A 106 -7.60 -2.57 -14.93
CA GLY A 106 -7.22 -2.05 -16.25
C GLY A 106 -6.05 -1.08 -16.24
N LYS A 107 -5.80 -0.40 -15.11
CA LYS A 107 -4.76 0.63 -14.96
C LYS A 107 -4.08 0.63 -13.59
N ALA A 108 -4.35 -0.35 -12.74
CA ALA A 108 -3.77 -0.45 -11.42
C ALA A 108 -3.56 -1.90 -10.99
N ARG A 109 -2.73 -2.07 -9.98
CA ARG A 109 -2.53 -3.30 -9.22
C ARG A 109 -2.58 -2.98 -7.73
N PHE A 110 -2.94 -3.97 -6.92
CA PHE A 110 -3.15 -3.80 -5.48
C PHE A 110 -2.20 -4.71 -4.69
N PRO A 111 -1.05 -4.21 -4.22
CA PRO A 111 -0.30 -4.85 -3.14
C PRO A 111 -1.11 -4.88 -1.84
N ILE A 112 -1.19 -6.06 -1.22
CA ILE A 112 -1.96 -6.34 -0.01
C ILE A 112 -1.11 -7.20 0.91
N ALA A 113 -1.16 -6.93 2.22
CA ALA A 113 -0.60 -7.80 3.25
C ALA A 113 -1.48 -7.77 4.49
N ASP A 114 -1.48 -8.85 5.27
CA ASP A 114 -2.23 -8.92 6.53
C ASP A 114 -1.33 -9.27 7.72
N ARG A 115 -1.88 -9.14 8.93
CA ARG A 115 -1.15 -9.35 10.20
C ARG A 115 -0.56 -10.75 10.38
N THR A 116 -1.00 -11.74 9.60
CA THR A 116 -0.46 -13.11 9.66
C THR A 116 0.92 -13.20 9.00
N GLY A 117 1.25 -12.22 8.15
CA GLY A 117 2.44 -12.21 7.31
C GLY A 117 2.17 -12.66 5.87
N ALA A 118 0.93 -13.03 5.55
CA ALA A 118 0.52 -13.26 4.17
C ALA A 118 0.60 -11.95 3.38
N SER A 119 1.03 -12.06 2.13
CA SER A 119 1.00 -10.96 1.18
C SER A 119 0.66 -11.45 -0.22
N MET A 120 0.07 -10.56 -1.02
CA MET A 120 -0.15 -10.77 -2.43
C MET A 120 -0.19 -9.46 -3.20
N VAL A 121 -0.04 -9.53 -4.52
CA VAL A 121 -0.37 -8.44 -5.43
C VAL A 121 -1.50 -8.92 -6.32
N VAL A 122 -2.63 -8.21 -6.28
CA VAL A 122 -3.75 -8.44 -7.20
C VAL A 122 -3.53 -7.57 -8.44
N GLU A 123 -3.44 -8.22 -9.60
CA GLU A 123 -3.22 -7.53 -10.88
C GLU A 123 -3.96 -8.25 -12.01
N TYR A 124 -4.13 -7.58 -13.15
CA TYR A 124 -4.55 -8.25 -14.39
C TYR A 124 -3.34 -8.49 -15.28
N GLY A 125 -3.10 -9.76 -15.61
CA GLY A 125 -1.97 -10.17 -16.42
C GLY A 125 -2.20 -11.55 -17.00
N GLN A 126 -1.57 -11.83 -18.13
CA GLN A 126 -1.80 -13.06 -18.89
C GLN A 126 -3.31 -13.32 -19.19
N GLY A 127 -4.09 -12.28 -19.42
CA GLY A 127 -5.51 -12.38 -19.80
C GLY A 127 -6.48 -12.74 -18.68
N ARG A 128 -6.07 -12.70 -17.40
CA ARG A 128 -6.95 -12.95 -16.25
C ARG A 128 -6.48 -12.20 -14.99
N VAL A 129 -7.33 -12.20 -13.96
CA VAL A 129 -6.91 -11.75 -12.62
C VAL A 129 -5.86 -12.71 -12.06
N GLN A 130 -4.79 -12.15 -11.51
CA GLN A 130 -3.68 -12.86 -10.89
C GLN A 130 -3.56 -12.45 -9.43
N PHE A 131 -3.24 -13.43 -8.58
CA PHE A 131 -2.92 -13.24 -7.17
C PHE A 131 -1.46 -13.60 -6.97
N VAL A 132 -0.57 -12.67 -7.32
CA VAL A 132 0.87 -12.94 -7.34
C VAL A 132 1.37 -12.97 -5.90
N ARG A 133 2.13 -14.02 -5.54
CA ARG A 133 2.78 -14.20 -4.24
C ARG A 133 4.29 -14.31 -4.43
N SER A 134 5.03 -14.08 -3.35
CA SER A 134 6.48 -14.27 -3.30
C SER A 134 6.81 -15.51 -2.47
N ASP A 135 7.81 -16.28 -2.90
CA ASP A 135 8.35 -17.41 -2.13
C ASP A 135 9.46 -16.98 -1.14
N THR A 136 9.77 -15.69 -1.08
CA THR A 136 10.69 -15.13 -0.09
C THR A 136 9.92 -14.59 1.12
N TRP A 137 10.64 -14.17 2.16
CA TRP A 137 10.04 -13.52 3.33
C TRP A 137 9.56 -12.08 3.05
N TYR A 138 9.70 -11.59 1.81
CA TYR A 138 9.25 -10.27 1.38
C TYR A 138 8.58 -10.29 0.00
N GLN A 139 7.74 -9.29 -0.26
CA GLN A 139 7.09 -9.07 -1.54
C GLN A 139 7.16 -7.60 -1.91
N ILE A 140 7.64 -7.34 -3.13
CA ILE A 140 7.84 -6.00 -3.68
C ILE A 140 6.77 -5.73 -4.74
N ALA A 141 6.28 -4.50 -4.77
CA ALA A 141 5.35 -4.07 -5.80
C ALA A 141 5.70 -2.68 -6.32
N THR A 142 5.77 -2.55 -7.64
CA THR A 142 5.94 -1.26 -8.33
C THR A 142 5.06 -1.23 -9.59
N ASN A 143 5.28 -0.26 -10.48
CA ASN A 143 4.36 0.13 -11.55
C ASN A 143 4.46 -0.71 -12.85
N PHE A 144 4.54 -2.04 -12.74
CA PHE A 144 4.46 -2.96 -13.88
C PHE A 144 3.64 -4.20 -13.55
N VAL A 145 3.19 -4.96 -14.55
CA VAL A 145 2.48 -6.24 -14.35
C VAL A 145 3.51 -7.35 -14.11
N MET A 146 3.56 -7.86 -12.88
CA MET A 146 4.59 -8.80 -12.44
C MET A 146 4.45 -10.18 -13.08
N SER A 147 3.23 -10.66 -13.28
CA SER A 147 2.94 -11.95 -13.92
C SER A 147 3.41 -12.02 -15.36
N ASN A 148 3.68 -10.88 -16.01
CA ASN A 148 4.18 -10.83 -17.38
C ASN A 148 5.72 -10.83 -17.45
N VAL A 149 6.42 -10.68 -16.31
CA VAL A 149 7.88 -10.73 -16.26
C VAL A 149 8.35 -12.16 -16.47
N LYS A 150 9.36 -12.32 -17.33
CA LYS A 150 10.02 -13.60 -17.60
C LYS A 150 11.45 -13.57 -17.05
N ASP A 151 11.93 -14.74 -16.64
CA ASP A 151 13.34 -14.99 -16.27
C ASP A 151 13.89 -14.05 -15.18
N GLY A 152 13.03 -13.54 -14.30
CA GLY A 152 13.43 -12.62 -13.22
C GLY A 152 13.90 -11.24 -13.70
N ASN A 153 13.69 -10.88 -14.97
CA ASN A 153 14.09 -9.58 -15.50
C ASN A 153 13.07 -8.48 -15.11
N TYR A 154 13.02 -8.16 -13.82
CA TYR A 154 12.07 -7.18 -13.29
C TYR A 154 12.38 -5.76 -13.79
N PRO A 155 11.40 -5.08 -14.42
CA PRO A 155 11.61 -3.73 -14.94
C PRO A 155 11.63 -2.70 -13.80
N GLY A 156 12.28 -1.56 -14.07
CA GLY A 156 12.35 -0.44 -13.14
C GLY A 156 13.48 -0.54 -12.11
N TRP A 157 14.21 0.56 -11.95
CA TRP A 157 15.32 0.65 -11.01
C TRP A 157 14.84 0.53 -9.54
N ARG A 158 13.66 1.08 -9.20
CA ARG A 158 13.07 1.00 -7.85
C ARG A 158 12.88 -0.45 -7.39
N TYR A 159 12.36 -1.31 -8.26
CA TYR A 159 12.17 -2.72 -7.93
C TYR A 159 13.51 -3.39 -7.62
N ARG A 160 14.49 -3.24 -8.53
CA ARG A 160 15.82 -3.85 -8.37
C ARG A 160 16.58 -3.32 -7.16
N THR A 161 16.44 -2.03 -6.85
CA THR A 161 17.02 -1.44 -5.64
C THR A 161 16.39 -2.01 -4.38
N ALA A 162 15.05 -2.07 -4.31
CA ALA A 162 14.35 -2.68 -3.18
C ALA A 162 14.74 -4.16 -3.02
N ASP A 163 14.76 -4.92 -4.11
CA ASP A 163 15.09 -6.34 -4.09
C ASP A 163 16.53 -6.59 -3.65
N LYS A 164 17.49 -5.77 -4.11
CA LYS A 164 18.89 -5.84 -3.66
C LYS A 164 19.03 -5.61 -2.16
N ILE A 165 18.32 -4.63 -1.60
CA ILE A 165 18.37 -4.33 -0.17
C ILE A 165 17.70 -5.47 0.63
N MET A 166 16.50 -5.88 0.22
CA MET A 166 15.72 -6.90 0.93
C MET A 166 16.38 -8.28 0.87
N SER A 167 16.86 -8.72 -0.29
CA SER A 167 17.56 -10.01 -0.43
C SER A 167 18.86 -10.08 0.38
N GLY A 168 19.56 -8.95 0.54
CA GLY A 168 20.79 -8.86 1.34
C GLY A 168 20.56 -8.80 2.84
N ALA A 169 19.32 -8.57 3.30
CA ALA A 169 19.02 -8.37 4.71
C ALA A 169 18.83 -9.69 5.48
N LYS A 170 19.39 -9.75 6.70
CA LYS A 170 19.28 -10.89 7.61
C LYS A 170 18.09 -10.80 8.55
N GLU A 171 17.63 -9.59 8.83
CA GLU A 171 16.57 -9.31 9.79
C GLU A 171 15.62 -8.28 9.20
N LEU A 172 14.34 -8.37 9.58
CA LEU A 172 13.34 -7.37 9.25
C LEU A 172 13.31 -6.33 10.38
N SER A 173 13.30 -5.05 10.03
CA SER A 173 13.13 -3.94 10.97
C SER A 173 12.41 -2.78 10.28
N VAL A 174 11.90 -1.84 11.07
CA VAL A 174 11.33 -0.58 10.55
C VAL A 174 12.40 0.19 9.78
N ASP A 175 13.64 0.23 10.30
CA ASP A 175 14.76 0.92 9.66
C ASP A 175 15.11 0.30 8.30
N LEU A 176 15.05 -1.03 8.15
CA LEU A 176 15.26 -1.67 6.86
C LEU A 176 14.20 -1.21 5.84
N ILE A 177 12.93 -1.18 6.23
CA ILE A 177 11.87 -0.72 5.33
C ILE A 177 12.03 0.78 5.03
N ARG A 178 12.39 1.59 6.02
CA ARG A 178 12.71 3.02 5.84
C ARG A 178 13.82 3.21 4.83
N ASP A 179 14.92 2.46 4.94
CA ASP A 179 16.05 2.52 4.01
C ASP A 179 15.64 2.11 2.60
N VAL A 180 14.79 1.09 2.44
CA VAL A 180 14.22 0.73 1.13
C VAL A 180 13.41 1.88 0.54
N LEU A 181 12.53 2.50 1.33
CA LEU A 181 11.70 3.63 0.87
C LEU A 181 12.56 4.84 0.53
N GLU A 182 13.57 5.16 1.36
CA GLU A 182 14.53 6.22 1.09
C GLU A 182 15.32 5.93 -0.20
N LYS A 183 15.83 4.71 -0.41
CA LYS A 183 16.59 4.40 -1.64
C LYS A 183 15.72 4.23 -2.88
N THR A 184 14.40 4.21 -2.75
CA THR A 184 13.46 4.05 -3.88
C THR A 184 12.52 5.23 -4.07
N HIS A 185 12.72 6.33 -3.34
CA HIS A 185 11.93 7.54 -3.56
C HIS A 185 12.22 8.13 -4.95
N GLN A 186 11.23 8.81 -5.51
CA GLN A 186 11.31 9.50 -6.78
C GLN A 186 11.48 11.01 -6.59
N GLU A 187 12.30 11.58 -7.46
CA GLU A 187 12.47 13.02 -7.65
C GLU A 187 11.94 13.44 -9.02
N GLY A 188 11.88 14.75 -9.28
CA GLY A 188 11.39 15.29 -10.54
C GLY A 188 9.87 15.23 -10.70
N ASN A 189 9.39 14.83 -11.87
CA ASN A 189 7.98 15.00 -12.27
C ASN A 189 6.99 14.05 -11.55
N SER A 190 7.47 12.91 -11.03
CA SER A 190 6.68 11.94 -10.26
C SER A 190 7.19 11.86 -8.83
N LEU A 191 7.23 13.01 -8.17
CA LEU A 191 7.83 13.22 -6.86
C LEU A 191 7.20 12.35 -5.76
N THR A 192 8.01 11.67 -4.93
CA THR A 192 7.51 11.02 -3.71
C THR A 192 7.06 12.08 -2.71
N VAL A 193 5.78 12.13 -2.37
CA VAL A 193 5.21 13.18 -1.49
C VAL A 193 4.98 12.73 -0.07
N TYR A 194 4.70 11.45 0.15
CA TYR A 194 4.75 10.84 1.48
C TYR A 194 5.23 9.39 1.37
N SER A 195 5.70 8.86 2.50
CA SER A 195 6.06 7.46 2.65
C SER A 195 5.50 6.93 3.96
N ASN A 196 4.95 5.73 3.94
CA ASN A 196 4.41 5.09 5.14
C ASN A 196 5.10 3.76 5.41
N ILE A 197 5.20 3.39 6.69
CA ILE A 197 5.51 2.05 7.16
C ILE A 197 4.44 1.65 8.17
N TYR A 198 3.90 0.44 8.04
CA TYR A 198 2.85 -0.11 8.87
C TYR A 198 3.39 -1.37 9.56
N ASP A 199 3.35 -1.40 10.89
CA ASP A 199 3.43 -2.64 11.66
C ASP A 199 2.02 -3.23 11.76
N LEU A 200 1.77 -4.29 10.99
CA LEU A 200 0.44 -4.87 10.84
C LEU A 200 -0.02 -5.64 12.08
N LYS A 201 0.91 -6.00 12.98
CA LYS A 201 0.57 -6.66 14.23
C LYS A 201 0.30 -5.67 15.34
N GLN A 202 1.07 -4.59 15.41
CA GLN A 202 0.96 -3.59 16.48
C GLN A 202 -0.03 -2.47 16.14
N GLY A 203 -0.39 -2.31 14.86
CA GLY A 203 -1.20 -1.17 14.41
C GLY A 203 -0.43 0.14 14.41
N THR A 204 0.91 0.09 14.38
CA THR A 204 1.78 1.26 14.41
C THR A 204 2.05 1.74 12.99
N ILE A 205 2.00 3.05 12.78
CA ILE A 205 2.16 3.71 11.49
C ILE A 205 3.26 4.75 11.61
N TYR A 206 4.29 4.62 10.80
CA TYR A 206 5.39 5.57 10.66
C TYR A 206 5.17 6.33 9.37
N VAL A 207 5.07 7.65 9.47
CA VAL A 207 4.80 8.53 8.32
C VAL A 207 5.94 9.50 8.13
N TYR A 208 6.41 9.58 6.91
CA TYR A 208 7.44 10.50 6.43
C TYR A 208 6.84 11.39 5.34
N ASN A 209 7.28 12.64 5.26
CA ASN A 209 6.70 13.61 4.35
C ASN A 209 7.79 14.30 3.49
N LEU A 210 7.47 14.48 2.21
CA LEU A 210 8.33 15.16 1.23
C LEU A 210 9.77 14.61 1.16
N ARG A 211 9.93 13.28 1.25
CA ARG A 211 11.24 12.56 1.21
C ARG A 211 12.17 12.86 2.39
N ASN A 212 11.68 13.48 3.47
CA ASN A 212 12.46 13.62 4.69
C ASN A 212 12.28 12.36 5.56
N PHE A 213 13.27 11.47 5.51
CA PHE A 213 13.30 10.24 6.31
C PHE A 213 13.97 10.42 7.69
N GLU A 214 14.28 11.67 8.08
CA GLU A 214 14.82 12.04 9.40
C GLU A 214 13.72 12.50 10.37
N GLU A 215 12.58 12.97 9.85
CA GLU A 215 11.42 13.36 10.66
C GLU A 215 10.28 12.36 10.45
N VAL A 216 9.88 11.71 11.53
CA VAL A 216 8.83 10.69 11.52
C VAL A 216 7.68 11.09 12.44
N ILE A 217 6.45 10.92 11.94
CA ILE A 217 5.25 10.92 12.77
C ILE A 217 4.86 9.47 13.02
N ILE A 218 4.80 9.10 14.30
CA ILE A 218 4.42 7.75 14.73
C ILE A 218 3.01 7.80 15.30
N MET A 219 2.12 6.97 14.78
CA MET A 219 0.73 6.87 15.21
C MET A 219 0.41 5.42 15.57
N ASN A 220 -0.40 5.20 16.60
CA ASN A 220 -1.06 3.93 16.83
C ASN A 220 -2.50 4.01 16.33
N LEU A 221 -2.89 3.12 15.40
CA LEU A 221 -4.18 3.20 14.73
C LEU A 221 -5.35 3.14 15.72
N VAL A 222 -5.34 2.22 16.68
CA VAL A 222 -6.42 2.08 17.66
C VAL A 222 -6.56 3.34 18.50
N GLU A 223 -5.45 3.95 18.94
CA GLU A 223 -5.48 5.21 19.68
C GLU A 223 -5.95 6.39 18.81
N GLU A 224 -5.58 6.44 17.53
CA GLU A 224 -6.08 7.47 16.61
C GLU A 224 -7.59 7.31 16.32
N LEU A 225 -8.10 6.08 16.25
CA LEU A 225 -9.52 5.82 16.00
C LEU A 225 -10.41 6.20 17.21
N LYS A 226 -9.89 6.08 18.45
CA LYS A 226 -10.59 6.55 19.66
C LYS A 226 -10.87 8.07 19.66
N LYS A 227 -10.10 8.85 18.88
CA LYS A 227 -10.30 10.30 18.71
C LYS A 227 -11.45 10.64 17.76
N GLY A 228 -12.19 9.65 17.27
CA GLY A 228 -13.32 9.82 16.37
C GLY A 228 -12.90 10.02 14.91
N GLN A 229 -13.91 10.22 14.06
CA GLN A 229 -13.72 10.44 12.63
C GLN A 229 -13.01 11.76 12.38
N ARG A 230 -11.90 11.73 11.64
CA ARG A 230 -11.06 12.90 11.40
C ARG A 230 -10.48 12.89 10.00
N ARG A 231 -10.30 14.10 9.47
CA ARG A 231 -9.56 14.38 8.23
C ARG A 231 -8.47 15.38 8.55
N LEU A 232 -7.22 15.00 8.33
CA LEU A 232 -6.05 15.81 8.63
C LEU A 232 -5.32 16.18 7.34
N ASN A 233 -4.79 17.40 7.30
CA ASN A 233 -3.80 17.78 6.30
C ASN A 233 -2.46 17.14 6.70
N LEU A 234 -1.94 16.21 5.91
CA LEU A 234 -0.75 15.43 6.31
C LEU A 234 0.48 16.33 6.57
N PRO A 235 0.82 17.31 5.71
CA PRO A 235 1.96 18.18 5.95
C PRO A 235 1.87 18.99 7.24
N SER A 236 0.68 19.26 7.78
CA SER A 236 0.55 20.02 9.03
C SER A 236 0.93 19.22 10.28
N LEU A 237 1.22 17.92 10.14
CA LEU A 237 1.73 17.09 11.23
C LEU A 237 3.25 17.28 11.43
N PHE A 238 3.94 17.85 10.44
CA PHE A 238 5.40 17.99 10.43
C PHE A 238 5.80 19.42 10.76
N LYS A 239 7.05 19.60 11.20
CA LYS A 239 7.61 20.94 11.36
C LYS A 239 7.61 21.68 10.01
N PRO A 240 7.30 22.99 9.99
CA PRO A 240 7.44 23.78 8.77
C PRO A 240 8.88 23.67 8.26
N ARG A 241 9.07 23.33 6.99
CA ARG A 241 10.40 23.43 6.38
C ARG A 241 10.76 24.91 6.24
N ALA A 242 11.98 25.27 6.64
CA ALA A 242 12.56 26.53 6.21
C ALA A 242 12.54 26.55 4.67
N GLN A 243 12.03 27.63 4.08
CA GLN A 243 12.15 27.83 2.64
C GLN A 243 13.65 27.96 2.34
N GLY A 244 14.20 26.97 1.66
CA GLY A 244 15.56 26.96 1.11
C GLY A 244 15.48 26.90 -0.40
#